data_AF-A0A9D0X8H3-F1
#
_entry.id   AF-A0A9D0X8H3-F1
#
_cell.length_a   1.000
_cell.length_b   1.000
_cell.length_c   1.000
_cell.angle_alpha   90.00
_cell.angle_beta   90.00
_cell.angle_gamma   90.00
#
_symmetry.space_group_name_H-M   'P 1'
#
loop_
_entity.id
_entity.type
_entity.pdbx_description
1 polymer ?
#
loop_
_entity_poly.entity_id
_entity_poly.type
_entity_poly.pdbx_seq_one_letter_code
_entity_poly.pdbx_strand_id
1 'polypeptide(L)'
;MAYWLFKSEPGTWSWQDQVAKGAPEQWDGVRNYQARNNMRQMQVGELGFFYHSVNEKRIVGIVRVAAACHPDTTTDDPRWECVDVEAVRPFKVPVSLEQIKQEPEL
;
A
#
# COMPACT_ATOMS: atom_id res chain seq x y z
N MET A 1 1.93 -10.66 13.92
CA MET A 1 0.94 -9.98 13.07
C MET A 1 1.28 -8.50 13.07
N ALA A 2 1.81 -8.01 11.96
CA ALA A 2 2.13 -6.61 11.73
C ALA A 2 1.01 -5.90 10.95
N TYR A 3 1.07 -4.57 10.95
CA TYR A 3 0.20 -3.71 10.17
C TYR A 3 1.05 -2.71 9.38
N TRP A 4 0.60 -2.38 8.17
CA TRP A 4 1.40 -1.66 7.20
C TRP A 4 0.69 -0.39 6.68
N LEU A 5 1.43 0.46 5.97
CA LEU A 5 0.88 1.62 5.29
C LEU A 5 1.48 1.71 3.88
N PHE A 6 0.61 1.64 2.88
CA PHE A 6 0.92 1.68 1.46
C PHE A 6 0.56 3.05 0.91
N LYS A 7 1.52 3.76 0.30
CA LYS A 7 1.31 5.11 -0.25
C LYS A 7 1.21 5.03 -1.76
N SER A 8 0.15 5.57 -2.33
CA SER A 8 -0.03 5.71 -3.77
C SER A 8 -0.47 7.12 -4.13
N GLU A 9 -0.02 7.63 -5.28
CA GLU A 9 -0.61 8.85 -5.84
C GLU A 9 -1.87 8.47 -6.63
N PRO A 10 -3.04 9.11 -6.37
CA PRO A 10 -4.29 8.73 -7.04
C PRO A 10 -4.27 8.90 -8.56
N GLY A 11 -3.43 9.79 -9.09
CA GLY A 11 -3.25 9.95 -10.53
C GLY A 11 -2.50 8.80 -11.19
N THR A 12 -1.81 7.96 -10.42
CA THR A 12 -1.08 6.77 -10.89
C THR A 12 -1.84 5.50 -10.57
N TRP A 13 -2.26 5.32 -9.31
CA TRP A 13 -3.04 4.18 -8.87
C TRP A 13 -3.96 4.58 -7.71
N SER A 14 -5.24 4.76 -8.01
CA SER A 14 -6.26 5.17 -7.04
C SER A 14 -6.85 3.98 -6.28
N TRP A 15 -7.56 4.27 -5.19
CA TRP A 15 -8.39 3.27 -4.52
C TRP A 15 -9.44 2.65 -5.45
N GLN A 16 -10.01 3.44 -6.35
CA GLN A 16 -10.98 2.96 -7.33
C GLN A 16 -10.34 1.95 -8.28
N ASP A 17 -9.10 2.19 -8.72
CA ASP A 17 -8.37 1.24 -9.56
C ASP A 17 -8.11 -0.06 -8.81
N GLN A 18 -7.68 0.03 -7.55
CA GLN A 18 -7.45 -1.14 -6.69
C GLN A 18 -8.72 -1.98 -6.49
N VAL A 19 -9.87 -1.34 -6.28
CA VAL A 19 -11.17 -2.03 -6.14
C VAL A 19 -11.61 -2.63 -7.48
N ALA A 20 -11.47 -1.87 -8.57
CA ALA A 20 -11.85 -2.30 -9.91
C ALA A 20 -11.01 -3.47 -10.41
N LYS A 21 -9.73 -3.55 -10.01
CA LYS A 21 -8.87 -4.69 -10.30
C LYS A 21 -9.49 -6.01 -9.81
N GLY A 22 -10.15 -5.98 -8.64
CA GLY A 22 -10.90 -7.12 -8.09
C GLY A 22 -10.07 -8.37 -7.79
N ALA A 23 -8.75 -8.28 -7.86
CA ALA A 23 -7.78 -9.34 -7.67
C ALA A 23 -6.51 -8.76 -7.04
N PRO A 24 -5.62 -9.60 -6.50
CA PRO A 24 -4.29 -9.18 -6.07
C PRO A 24 -3.56 -8.40 -7.18
N GLU A 25 -2.93 -7.29 -6.77
CA GLU A 25 -2.11 -6.45 -7.63
C GLU A 25 -0.73 -6.24 -7.01
N GLN A 26 0.29 -6.28 -7.86
CA GLN A 26 1.66 -6.04 -7.46
C GLN A 26 1.84 -4.62 -6.93
N TRP A 27 2.41 -4.48 -5.73
CA TRP A 27 2.80 -3.18 -5.17
C TRP A 27 4.15 -2.74 -5.72
N ASP A 28 4.19 -2.51 -7.03
CA ASP A 28 5.40 -2.27 -7.81
C ASP A 28 6.00 -0.86 -7.66
N GLY A 29 7.07 -0.59 -8.41
CA GLY A 29 7.61 0.76 -8.56
C GLY A 29 8.36 1.29 -7.33
N VAL A 30 8.45 0.50 -6.25
CA VAL A 30 9.17 0.88 -5.04
C VAL A 30 10.68 0.88 -5.31
N ARG A 31 11.29 2.06 -5.25
CA ARG A 31 12.74 2.26 -5.41
C ARG A 31 13.42 2.79 -4.13
N ASN A 32 12.80 2.52 -2.99
CA ASN A 32 13.31 2.85 -1.67
C ASN A 32 13.73 1.59 -0.92
N TYR A 33 15.00 1.51 -0.48
CA TYR A 33 15.53 0.33 0.19
C TYR A 33 14.80 -0.03 1.49
N GLN A 34 14.38 0.96 2.29
CA GLN A 34 13.68 0.70 3.54
C GLN A 34 12.27 0.14 3.26
N ALA A 35 11.54 0.74 2.32
CA ALA A 35 10.22 0.24 1.92
C ALA A 35 10.29 -1.17 1.35
N ARG A 36 11.28 -1.47 0.49
CA ARG A 36 11.56 -2.83 0.02
C ARG A 36 11.83 -3.78 1.18
N ASN A 37 12.69 -3.39 2.12
CA ASN A 37 13.02 -4.22 3.28
C ASN A 37 11.81 -4.45 4.21
N ASN A 38 10.87 -3.49 4.30
CA ASN A 38 9.60 -3.70 4.98
C ASN A 38 8.74 -4.73 4.23
N MET A 39 8.64 -4.63 2.90
CA MET A 39 7.90 -5.60 2.07
C MET A 39 8.42 -7.03 2.22
N ARG A 40 9.74 -7.21 2.38
CA ARG A 40 10.36 -8.52 2.69
C ARG A 40 9.90 -9.13 4.02
N GLN A 41 9.39 -8.32 4.95
CA GLN A 41 8.91 -8.77 6.25
C GLN A 41 7.40 -9.02 6.28
N MET A 42 6.67 -8.57 5.25
CA MET A 42 5.22 -8.73 5.16
C MET A 42 4.84 -10.20 4.97
N GLN A 43 3.78 -10.61 5.66
CA GLN A 43 3.23 -11.97 5.55
C GLN A 43 1.83 -11.94 4.93
N VAL A 44 1.48 -12.99 4.18
CA VAL A 44 0.14 -13.15 3.60
C VAL A 44 -0.91 -13.09 4.69
N GLY A 45 -1.95 -12.28 4.45
CA GLY A 45 -3.04 -12.03 5.39
C GLY A 45 -2.84 -10.82 6.30
N GLU A 46 -1.63 -10.25 6.40
CA GLU A 46 -1.42 -9.00 7.13
C GLU A 46 -2.10 -7.82 6.42
N LEU A 47 -2.54 -6.84 7.22
CA LEU A 47 -3.33 -5.72 6.72
C LEU A 47 -2.48 -4.46 6.58
N GLY A 48 -2.87 -3.59 5.66
CA GLY A 48 -2.31 -2.25 5.56
C GLY A 48 -3.31 -1.19 5.14
N PHE A 49 -3.01 0.05 5.50
CA PHE A 49 -3.76 1.20 5.02
C PHE A 49 -3.37 1.56 3.60
N PHE A 50 -4.36 1.82 2.75
CA PHE A 50 -4.17 2.45 1.45
C PHE A 50 -4.24 3.96 1.63
N TYR A 51 -3.09 4.62 1.49
CA TYR A 51 -2.92 6.05 1.69
C TYR A 51 -2.74 6.75 0.35
N HIS A 52 -3.69 7.60 -0.02
CA HIS A 52 -3.51 8.54 -1.11
C HIS A 52 -2.44 9.58 -0.71
N SER A 53 -1.56 9.91 -1.63
CA SER A 53 -0.42 10.80 -1.42
C SER A 53 -0.38 11.95 -2.43
N VAL A 54 0.60 12.85 -2.28
CA VAL A 54 0.81 14.07 -3.10
C VAL A 54 -0.38 15.05 -3.03
N ASN A 55 -1.40 14.84 -3.85
CA ASN A 55 -2.56 15.73 -4.02
C ASN A 55 -3.70 15.42 -3.05
N GLU A 56 -3.84 14.17 -2.61
CA GLU A 56 -4.88 13.76 -1.67
C GLU A 56 -4.27 13.07 -0.45
N LYS A 57 -3.86 13.80 0.58
CA LYS A 57 -3.12 13.23 1.73
C LYS A 57 -4.04 12.59 2.76
N ARG A 58 -4.49 11.36 2.52
CA ARG A 58 -5.48 10.67 3.36
C ARG A 58 -5.47 9.14 3.21
N ILE A 59 -5.83 8.43 4.28
CA ILE A 59 -6.15 7.00 4.27
C ILE A 59 -7.57 6.83 3.75
N VAL A 60 -7.75 5.98 2.73
CA VAL A 60 -9.04 5.76 2.05
C VAL A 60 -9.57 4.34 2.16
N GLY A 61 -8.72 3.37 2.49
CA GLY A 61 -9.09 1.96 2.49
C GLY A 61 -8.11 1.08 3.27
N ILE A 62 -8.49 -0.19 3.37
CA ILE A 62 -7.65 -1.27 3.90
C ILE A 62 -7.38 -2.25 2.76
N VAL A 63 -6.12 -2.61 2.59
CA VAL A 63 -5.67 -3.74 1.77
C VAL A 63 -5.15 -4.87 2.66
N ARG A 64 -5.08 -6.08 2.10
CA ARG A 64 -4.35 -7.21 2.70
C ARG A 64 -3.22 -7.62 1.77
N VAL A 65 -2.14 -8.13 2.36
CA VAL A 65 -1.06 -8.79 1.63
C VAL A 65 -1.59 -10.13 1.12
N ALA A 66 -1.66 -10.26 -0.20
CA ALA A 66 -2.18 -11.44 -0.90
C ALA A 66 -1.06 -12.39 -1.34
N ALA A 67 0.13 -11.85 -1.63
CA ALA A 67 1.34 -12.63 -1.90
C ALA A 67 2.52 -12.06 -1.09
N ALA A 68 3.37 -12.96 -0.58
CA ALA A 68 4.63 -12.58 0.07
C ALA A 68 5.61 -11.97 -0.95
N CYS A 69 6.71 -11.40 -0.45
CA CYS A 69 7.65 -10.66 -1.28
C CYS A 69 8.22 -11.48 -2.45
N HIS A 70 8.20 -10.90 -3.65
CA HIS A 70 8.71 -11.48 -4.90
C HIS A 70 9.33 -10.38 -5.78
N PRO A 71 10.07 -10.73 -6.85
CA PRO A 71 10.66 -9.73 -7.76
C PRO A 71 9.62 -8.80 -8.39
N ASP A 72 9.98 -7.52 -8.53
CA ASP A 72 9.16 -6.51 -9.18
C ASP A 72 9.21 -6.69 -10.71
N THR A 73 8.08 -7.10 -11.28
CA THR A 73 7.94 -7.36 -12.74
C THR A 73 8.08 -6.12 -13.63
N THR A 74 8.11 -4.90 -13.07
CA THR A 74 8.29 -3.66 -13.84
C THR A 74 9.76 -3.33 -14.12
N THR A 75 10.70 -4.16 -13.64
CA THR A 75 12.14 -3.93 -13.83
C THR A 75 12.92 -5.24 -13.96
N ASP A 76 13.97 -5.23 -14.79
CA ASP A 76 14.92 -6.35 -14.90
C ASP A 76 15.98 -6.35 -13.77
N ASP A 77 16.00 -5.33 -12.91
CA ASP A 77 16.95 -5.22 -11.81
C ASP A 77 16.50 -6.08 -10.61
N PRO A 78 17.19 -7.19 -10.30
CA PRO A 78 16.76 -8.16 -9.29
C PRO A 78 16.86 -7.61 -7.86
N ARG A 79 17.36 -6.38 -7.67
CA ARG A 79 17.40 -5.72 -6.36
C ARG A 79 16.01 -5.30 -5.89
N TRP A 80 15.04 -5.19 -6.79
CA TRP A 80 13.70 -4.68 -6.49
C TRP A 80 12.69 -5.81 -6.40
N GLU A 81 11.95 -5.77 -5.31
CA GLU A 81 10.96 -6.75 -4.93
C GLU A 81 9.77 -6.01 -4.32
N CYS A 82 8.62 -6.64 -4.38
CA CYS A 82 7.33 -6.13 -3.94
C CYS A 82 6.47 -7.28 -3.41
N VAL A 83 5.33 -6.94 -2.82
CA VAL A 83 4.26 -7.88 -2.47
C VAL A 83 3.09 -7.68 -3.41
N ASP A 84 2.15 -8.61 -3.45
CA ASP A 84 0.83 -8.35 -4.00
C ASP A 84 -0.14 -7.94 -2.88
N VAL A 85 -0.99 -6.96 -3.16
CA VAL A 85 -2.05 -6.52 -2.26
C VAL A 85 -3.42 -6.55 -2.93
N GLU A 86 -4.46 -6.77 -2.13
CA GLU A 86 -5.84 -6.70 -2.60
C GLU A 86 -6.71 -5.88 -1.66
N ALA A 87 -7.73 -5.22 -2.22
CA ALA A 87 -8.67 -4.41 -1.47
C ALA A 87 -9.50 -5.28 -0.51
N VAL A 88 -9.57 -4.87 0.76
CA VAL A 88 -10.44 -5.49 1.76
C VAL A 88 -11.73 -4.69 1.92
N ARG A 89 -11.61 -3.40 2.25
CA ARG A 89 -12.76 -2.50 2.39
C ARG A 89 -12.35 -1.03 2.35
N PRO A 90 -13.23 -0.13 1.91
CA PRO A 90 -13.01 1.31 2.04
C PRO A 90 -13.22 1.77 3.50
N PHE A 91 -12.72 2.97 3.79
CA PHE A 91 -13.16 3.76 4.93
C PHE A 91 -14.41 4.54 4.55
N LYS A 92 -15.45 4.52 5.41
CA LYS A 92 -16.65 5.36 5.22
C LYS A 92 -16.31 6.84 5.28
N VAL A 93 -15.40 7.20 6.19
CA VAL A 93 -14.83 8.54 6.35
C VAL A 93 -13.32 8.39 6.22
N PRO A 94 -12.70 8.92 5.15
CA PRO A 94 -11.25 8.92 5.00
C PRO A 94 -10.56 9.64 6.17
N VAL A 95 -9.37 9.17 6.56
CA VAL A 95 -8.58 9.79 7.63
C VAL A 95 -7.50 10.66 7.01
N SER A 96 -7.60 11.98 7.17
CA SER A 96 -6.66 12.92 6.56
C SER A 96 -5.32 12.99 7.32
N LEU A 97 -4.26 13.38 6.62
CA LEU A 97 -2.96 13.65 7.26
C LEU A 97 -3.06 14.75 8.32
N GLU A 98 -3.95 15.72 8.14
CA GLU A 98 -4.19 16.77 9.12
C GLU A 98 -4.75 16.20 10.42
N GLN A 99 -5.74 15.31 10.33
CA GLN A 99 -6.29 14.61 11.50
C GLN A 99 -5.22 13.76 12.19
N ILE A 100 -4.41 13.03 11.42
CA ILE A 100 -3.32 12.19 11.96
C ILE A 100 -2.32 13.07 12.74
N LYS A 101 -1.93 14.23 12.19
CA LYS A 101 -0.99 15.15 12.86
C LYS A 101 -1.53 15.81 14.12
N GLN A 102 -2.84 15.79 14.33
CA GLN A 102 -3.47 16.32 15.54
C GLN A 102 -3.53 15.28 16.66
N GLU A 103 -3.24 14.00 16.36
CA GLU A 103 -3.23 12.92 17.32
C GLU A 103 -1.79 12.71 17.86
N PRO A 104 -1.49 13.03 19.13
CA PRO A 104 -0.12 12.98 19.65
C PRO A 104 0.53 11.60 19.66
N GLU A 105 -0.26 10.53 19.59
CA GLU A 105 0.23 9.15 19.54
C GLU A 105 0.68 8.69 18.14
N LEU A 106 0.48 9.51 17.09
CA LEU A 106 0.74 9.19 15.68
C LEU A 106 1.72 10.18 15.01
#